data_AF-A0AAN6N415-F1
#
_entry.id   AF-A0AAN6N415-F1
#
_cell.length_a   1.000
_cell.length_b   1.000
_cell.length_c   1.000
_cell.angle_alpha   90.00
_cell.angle_beta   90.00
_cell.angle_gamma   90.00
#
_symmetry.space_group_name_H-M   'P 1'
#
loop_
_entity.id
_entity.type
_entity.pdbx_description
1 polymer ?
#
loop_
_entity_poly.entity_id
_entity_poly.type
_entity_poly.pdbx_seq_one_letter_code
_entity_poly.pdbx_strand_id
1 'polypeptide(L)'
;KRQLSCIGNIYAASPPKVGRIVSMDFFWGDHIHQDVRRGPFSSSRDWIEARLALSEHDCRSVMARYPARNGLDSDDEDALDDAERTLQIIKRLSPLVGQIFPSGQQSGEEPSMLFHDDLSKHNILVDDSGAFGVVDWECVSALPLWKACYYPSFLEAPTRTREPDENRYQRGADGHPADPYWEHLMEFELTILRRVFLDEMARLEPRWVEIFNSSSLQRDLDTAVQNCDNEFLAREINAWIDDVAANGSSARSLRDQ
;
A
#
# COMPACT_ATOMS: atom_id res chain seq x y z
N LYS A 1 -12.41 -37.20 9.04
CA LYS A 1 -11.08 -36.76 8.56
C LYS A 1 -10.93 -35.29 8.95
N ARG A 2 -9.97 -34.90 9.79
CA ARG A 2 -9.69 -33.48 10.07
C ARG A 2 -9.11 -32.88 8.80
N GLN A 3 -9.86 -31.99 8.16
CA GLN A 3 -9.37 -31.19 7.06
C GLN A 3 -8.25 -30.31 7.62
N LEU A 4 -7.03 -30.51 7.13
CA LEU A 4 -5.91 -29.68 7.51
C LEU A 4 -6.14 -28.31 6.87
N SER A 5 -6.56 -27.34 7.67
CA SER A 5 -6.60 -25.93 7.29
C SER A 5 -5.17 -25.39 7.36
N CYS A 6 -4.43 -25.48 6.25
CA CYS A 6 -3.07 -24.96 6.15
C CYS A 6 -2.94 -24.00 4.97
N ILE A 7 -2.14 -22.95 5.14
CA ILE A 7 -1.74 -22.04 4.08
C ILE A 7 -0.53 -22.67 3.37
N GLY A 8 -0.73 -23.12 2.13
CA GLY A 8 0.33 -23.66 1.28
C GLY A 8 1.13 -24.83 1.87
N ASN A 9 2.45 -24.82 1.65
CA ASN A 9 3.41 -25.87 2.02
C ASN A 9 4.07 -25.64 3.41
N ILE A 10 3.42 -24.97 4.36
CA ILE A 10 3.98 -24.78 5.71
C ILE A 10 3.92 -26.11 6.49
N TYR A 11 4.85 -27.00 6.13
CA TYR A 11 5.15 -28.27 6.77
C TYR A 11 6.57 -28.19 7.32
N ALA A 12 6.75 -27.56 8.48
CA ALA A 12 8.04 -27.56 9.15
C ALA A 12 7.95 -28.32 10.48
N ALA A 13 8.90 -29.23 10.71
CA ALA A 13 9.06 -29.96 11.97
C ALA A 13 9.54 -29.06 13.14
N SER A 14 9.95 -27.83 12.83
CA SER A 14 10.36 -26.77 13.76
C SER A 14 9.67 -25.45 13.38
N PRO A 15 9.50 -24.50 14.31
CA PRO A 15 8.91 -23.21 13.99
C PRO A 15 9.71 -22.52 12.87
N PRO A 16 9.06 -21.95 11.85
CA PRO A 16 9.75 -21.20 10.81
C PRO A 16 10.45 -19.97 11.41
N LYS A 17 11.64 -19.65 10.92
CA LYS A 17 12.38 -18.44 11.30
C LYS A 17 12.07 -17.33 10.27
N VAL A 18 11.69 -16.15 10.76
CA VAL A 18 11.49 -14.97 9.90
C VAL A 18 12.81 -14.58 9.23
N GLY A 19 12.77 -14.48 7.90
CA GLY A 19 13.92 -14.21 7.06
C GLY A 19 13.83 -12.85 6.36
N ARG A 20 14.53 -12.74 5.23
CA ARG A 20 14.41 -11.58 4.35
C ARG A 20 13.01 -11.53 3.75
N ILE A 21 12.49 -10.32 3.56
CA ILE A 21 11.23 -10.10 2.85
C ILE A 21 11.37 -10.53 1.39
N VAL A 22 10.31 -11.13 0.84
CA VAL A 22 10.19 -11.44 -0.59
C VAL A 22 9.00 -10.65 -1.09
N SER A 23 9.25 -9.43 -1.55
CA SER A 23 8.24 -8.53 -2.10
C SER A 23 8.75 -7.94 -3.42
N MET A 24 7.84 -7.73 -4.36
CA MET A 24 8.15 -7.19 -5.70
C MET A 24 8.92 -5.88 -5.62
N ASP A 25 8.57 -4.99 -4.69
CA ASP A 25 9.29 -3.72 -4.45
C ASP A 25 10.79 -3.92 -4.22
N PHE A 26 11.18 -5.08 -3.70
CA PHE A 26 12.55 -5.38 -3.33
C PHE A 26 13.31 -6.12 -4.44
N PHE A 27 12.69 -6.98 -5.26
CA PHE A 27 13.41 -7.81 -6.21
C PHE A 27 13.04 -7.59 -7.68
N TRP A 28 12.04 -6.78 -7.98
CA TRP A 28 11.65 -6.52 -9.37
C TRP A 28 12.72 -5.71 -10.11
N GLY A 29 12.95 -6.05 -11.38
CA GLY A 29 13.94 -5.38 -12.22
C GLY A 29 15.35 -5.35 -11.60
N ASP A 30 15.99 -4.20 -11.65
CA ASP A 30 17.36 -4.02 -11.14
C ASP A 30 17.45 -4.04 -9.61
N HIS A 31 16.31 -3.97 -8.89
CA HIS A 31 16.31 -3.96 -7.43
C HIS A 31 16.94 -5.24 -6.86
N ILE A 32 16.84 -6.39 -7.54
CA ILE A 32 17.45 -7.65 -7.09
C ILE A 32 18.99 -7.58 -6.96
N HIS A 33 19.63 -6.68 -7.71
CA HIS A 33 21.08 -6.51 -7.73
C HIS A 33 21.57 -5.44 -6.74
N GLN A 34 20.65 -4.67 -6.14
CA GLN A 34 21.00 -3.60 -5.20
C GLN A 34 21.31 -4.15 -3.80
N ASP A 35 22.36 -3.61 -3.20
CA ASP A 35 22.78 -3.91 -1.82
C ASP A 35 21.97 -3.08 -0.82
N VAL A 36 20.71 -3.47 -0.64
CA VAL A 36 19.79 -2.87 0.34
C VAL A 36 19.40 -3.86 1.42
N ARG A 37 19.02 -3.34 2.60
CA ARG A 37 18.53 -4.18 3.71
C ARG A 37 17.17 -4.76 3.35
N ARG A 38 17.07 -6.09 3.29
CA ARG A 38 15.82 -6.84 2.98
C ARG A 38 15.18 -7.47 4.21
N GLY A 39 15.51 -6.98 5.40
CA GLY A 39 15.05 -7.55 6.65
C GLY A 39 15.76 -8.85 7.09
N PRO A 40 15.23 -9.56 8.10
CA PRO A 40 13.98 -9.23 8.81
C PRO A 40 14.07 -7.83 9.44
N PHE A 41 12.99 -7.07 9.29
CA PHE A 41 12.90 -5.73 9.88
C PHE A 41 12.37 -5.86 11.30
N SER A 42 13.04 -5.22 12.25
CA SER A 42 12.62 -5.20 13.65
C SER A 42 11.60 -4.09 13.96
N SER A 43 11.40 -3.17 13.02
CA SER A 43 10.49 -2.04 13.16
C SER A 43 9.97 -1.56 11.81
N SER A 44 8.81 -0.90 11.83
CA SER A 44 8.20 -0.22 10.70
C SER A 44 9.10 0.88 10.16
N ARG A 45 9.85 1.55 11.04
CA ARG A 45 10.87 2.53 10.66
C ARG A 45 11.94 1.91 9.77
N ASP A 46 12.55 0.81 10.20
CA ASP A 46 13.59 0.11 9.42
C ASP A 46 13.05 -0.35 8.06
N TRP A 47 11.80 -0.79 8.01
CA TRP A 47 11.15 -1.24 6.77
C TRP A 47 10.89 -0.09 5.80
N ILE A 48 10.34 1.03 6.28
CA ILE A 48 10.06 2.21 5.45
C ILE A 48 11.35 2.89 4.99
N GLU A 49 12.35 3.02 5.87
CA GLU A 49 13.67 3.57 5.50
C GLU A 49 14.34 2.72 4.40
N ALA A 50 14.21 1.39 4.45
CA ALA A 50 14.75 0.51 3.41
C ALA A 50 14.07 0.69 2.05
N ARG A 51 12.75 0.98 2.03
CA ARG A 51 12.02 1.28 0.79
C ARG A 51 12.40 2.63 0.20
N LEU A 52 12.53 3.67 1.03
CA LEU A 52 13.04 4.97 0.58
C LEU A 52 14.49 4.88 0.05
N ALA A 53 15.33 4.05 0.67
CA ALA A 53 16.71 3.84 0.22
C ALA A 53 16.80 3.18 -1.17
N LEU A 54 15.86 2.28 -1.51
CA LEU A 54 15.74 1.71 -2.85
C LEU A 54 15.44 2.82 -3.87
N SER A 55 14.35 3.57 -3.68
CA SER A 55 13.98 4.66 -4.58
C SER A 55 15.07 5.72 -4.70
N GLU A 56 15.77 6.03 -3.60
CA GLU A 56 16.91 6.95 -3.63
C GLU A 56 18.06 6.41 -4.49
N HIS A 57 18.37 5.11 -4.38
CA HIS A 57 19.40 4.46 -5.19
C HIS A 57 19.04 4.49 -6.69
N ASP A 58 17.77 4.25 -7.04
CA ASP A 58 17.30 4.31 -8.43
C ASP A 58 17.51 5.70 -9.02
N CYS A 59 17.06 6.74 -8.30
CA CYS A 59 17.22 8.12 -8.73
C CYS A 59 18.70 8.49 -8.90
N ARG A 60 19.56 8.11 -7.94
CA ARG A 60 21.00 8.37 -8.02
C ARG A 60 21.65 7.64 -9.20
N SER A 61 21.18 6.45 -9.54
CA SER A 61 21.66 5.67 -10.68
C SER A 61 21.31 6.36 -12.00
N VAL A 62 20.08 6.88 -12.13
CA VAL A 62 19.65 7.68 -13.29
C VAL A 62 20.52 8.95 -13.41
N MET A 63 20.69 9.71 -12.31
CA MET A 63 21.51 10.92 -12.33
C MET A 63 23.00 10.65 -12.66
N ALA A 64 23.54 9.51 -12.22
CA ALA A 64 24.92 9.12 -12.53
C ALA A 64 25.10 8.73 -14.01
N ARG A 65 24.06 8.18 -14.63
CA ARG A 65 24.05 7.84 -16.07
C ARG A 65 24.05 9.09 -16.95
N TYR A 66 23.43 10.17 -16.49
CA TYR A 66 23.29 11.43 -17.23
C TYR A 66 23.85 12.64 -16.46
N PRO A 67 25.19 12.74 -16.29
CA PRO A 67 25.82 13.78 -15.47
C PRO A 67 25.71 15.20 -16.06
N ALA A 68 25.34 15.32 -17.33
CA ALA A 68 25.09 16.59 -18.01
C ALA A 68 23.83 16.46 -18.86
N ARG A 69 22.94 17.46 -18.78
CA ARG A 69 21.70 17.54 -19.57
C ARG A 69 21.92 17.76 -21.08
N ASN A 70 23.16 17.97 -21.52
CA ASN A 70 23.45 18.33 -22.91
C ASN A 70 23.40 17.10 -23.83
N GLY A 71 22.55 17.16 -24.85
CA GLY A 71 22.48 16.14 -25.90
C GLY A 71 21.71 14.88 -25.51
N LEU A 72 20.87 14.99 -24.47
CA LEU A 72 19.87 13.99 -24.14
C LEU A 72 18.71 14.07 -25.14
N ASP A 73 18.03 12.95 -25.36
CA ASP A 73 16.71 12.97 -25.98
C ASP A 73 15.64 13.31 -24.94
N SER A 74 14.39 13.46 -25.39
CA SER A 74 13.28 13.83 -24.49
C SER A 74 13.08 12.81 -23.37
N ASP A 75 13.26 11.52 -23.66
CA ASP A 75 12.97 10.45 -22.70
C ASP A 75 14.03 10.44 -21.59
N ASP A 76 15.29 10.69 -21.93
CA ASP A 76 16.39 10.82 -20.97
C ASP A 76 16.27 12.12 -20.13
N GLU A 77 15.78 13.22 -20.72
CA GLU A 77 15.49 14.46 -19.99
C GLU A 77 14.36 14.27 -18.97
N ASP A 78 13.25 13.64 -19.38
CA ASP A 78 12.11 13.35 -18.52
C ASP A 78 12.51 12.42 -17.36
N ALA A 79 13.31 11.37 -17.62
CA ALA A 79 13.81 10.47 -16.59
C ALA A 79 14.69 11.18 -15.54
N LEU A 80 15.50 12.16 -15.96
CA LEU A 80 16.28 12.99 -15.05
C LEU A 80 15.41 13.89 -14.18
N ASP A 81 14.42 14.56 -14.78
CA ASP A 81 13.49 15.42 -14.06
C ASP A 81 12.65 14.63 -13.04
N ASP A 82 12.23 13.41 -13.40
CA ASP A 82 11.56 12.46 -12.52
C ASP A 82 12.44 12.05 -11.35
N ALA A 83 13.70 11.68 -11.60
CA ALA A 83 14.66 11.32 -10.56
C ALA A 83 14.95 12.49 -9.60
N GLU A 84 15.11 13.71 -10.12
CA GLU A 84 15.33 14.90 -9.31
C GLU A 84 14.11 15.22 -8.42
N ARG A 85 12.89 15.16 -8.99
CA ARG A 85 11.63 15.37 -8.25
C ARG A 85 11.48 14.33 -7.13
N THR A 86 11.68 13.07 -7.45
CA THR A 86 11.57 11.94 -6.51
C THR A 86 12.55 12.10 -5.35
N LEU A 87 13.80 12.47 -5.62
CA LEU A 87 14.80 12.75 -4.56
C LEU A 87 14.38 13.88 -3.63
N GLN A 88 13.74 14.94 -4.16
CA GLN A 88 13.22 16.01 -3.29
C GLN A 88 12.09 15.49 -2.39
N ILE A 89 11.20 14.65 -2.91
CA ILE A 89 10.11 14.04 -2.12
C ILE A 89 10.70 13.12 -1.05
N ILE A 90 11.63 12.22 -1.40
CA ILE A 90 12.32 11.33 -0.45
C ILE A 90 12.97 12.14 0.67
N LYS A 91 13.71 13.20 0.34
CA LYS A 91 14.36 14.07 1.32
C LYS A 91 13.36 14.69 2.30
N ARG A 92 12.14 14.98 1.85
CA ARG A 92 11.06 15.52 2.69
C ARG A 92 10.32 14.44 3.49
N LEU A 93 10.21 13.22 2.98
CA LEU A 93 9.60 12.08 3.68
C LEU A 93 10.49 11.55 4.81
N SER A 94 11.82 11.51 4.61
CA SER A 94 12.75 10.91 5.59
C SER A 94 12.60 11.45 7.02
N PRO A 95 12.49 12.77 7.28
CA PRO A 95 12.21 13.29 8.62
C PRO A 95 10.87 12.83 9.21
N LEU A 96 9.83 12.69 8.37
CA LEU A 96 8.50 12.26 8.81
C LEU A 96 8.51 10.80 9.25
N VAL A 97 9.35 9.94 8.66
CA VAL A 97 9.49 8.54 9.12
C VAL A 97 9.88 8.49 10.60
N GLY A 98 10.86 9.31 11.02
CA GLY A 98 11.27 9.38 12.42
C GLY A 98 10.23 10.00 13.35
N GLN A 99 9.38 10.90 12.82
CA GLN A 99 8.27 11.51 13.57
C GLN A 99 7.11 10.53 13.78
N ILE A 100 6.77 9.77 12.74
CA ILE A 100 5.62 8.83 12.73
C ILE A 100 5.99 7.51 13.42
N PHE A 101 7.25 7.08 13.30
CA PHE A 101 7.80 5.88 13.94
C PHE A 101 8.98 6.23 14.87
N PRO A 102 8.71 6.90 16.01
CA PRO A 102 9.77 7.35 16.92
C PRO A 102 10.52 6.17 17.57
N SER A 103 11.85 6.31 17.65
CA SER A 103 12.71 5.32 18.29
C SER A 103 12.47 5.25 19.81
N GLY A 104 12.42 4.04 20.36
CA GLY A 104 12.44 3.82 21.82
C GLY A 104 11.09 3.82 22.54
N GLN A 105 9.96 3.93 21.83
CA GLN A 105 8.63 3.78 22.43
C GLN A 105 8.17 2.32 22.59
N GLN A 106 8.78 1.37 21.89
CA GLN A 106 8.37 -0.04 21.91
C GLN A 106 9.34 -0.88 22.75
N SER A 107 8.84 -1.39 23.89
CA SER A 107 9.51 -2.44 24.66
C SER A 107 9.11 -3.80 24.10
N GLY A 108 9.86 -4.32 23.12
CA GLY A 108 9.61 -5.64 22.51
C GLY A 108 9.69 -5.66 20.99
N GLU A 109 9.47 -6.83 20.40
CA GLU A 109 9.32 -6.97 18.94
C GLU A 109 8.00 -6.33 18.49
N GLU A 110 8.03 -5.57 17.39
CA GLU A 110 6.83 -4.99 16.82
C GLU A 110 5.88 -6.10 16.33
N PRO A 111 4.61 -6.11 16.74
CA PRO A 111 3.68 -7.16 16.33
C PRO A 111 3.42 -7.08 14.82
N SER A 112 3.41 -8.25 14.19
CA SER A 112 3.14 -8.42 12.77
C SER A 112 2.16 -9.58 12.53
N MET A 113 1.55 -9.60 11.36
CA MET A 113 0.70 -10.70 10.90
C MET A 113 0.99 -11.03 9.45
N LEU A 114 0.79 -12.30 9.08
CA LEU A 114 0.83 -12.71 7.67
C LEU A 114 -0.28 -11.96 6.92
N PHE A 115 0.11 -11.26 5.87
CA PHE A 115 -0.78 -10.43 5.08
C PHE A 115 -0.66 -10.81 3.60
N HIS A 116 -1.81 -10.86 2.92
CA HIS A 116 -1.90 -11.17 1.50
C HIS A 116 -1.94 -9.86 0.73
N ASP A 117 -0.77 -9.40 0.27
CA ASP A 117 -0.60 -8.08 -0.35
C ASP A 117 -1.46 -7.87 -1.60
N ASP A 118 -1.73 -8.93 -2.38
CA ASP A 118 -2.63 -8.88 -3.54
C ASP A 118 -3.94 -9.65 -3.32
N LEU A 119 -4.65 -9.37 -2.22
CA LEU A 119 -6.00 -9.94 -2.03
C LEU A 119 -7.02 -9.22 -2.92
N SER A 120 -6.92 -9.41 -4.24
CA SER A 120 -7.83 -8.89 -5.25
C SER A 120 -8.96 -9.87 -5.57
N LYS A 121 -9.96 -9.42 -6.34
CA LYS A 121 -11.09 -10.28 -6.78
C LYS A 121 -10.62 -11.46 -7.63
N HIS A 122 -9.45 -11.37 -8.27
CA HIS A 122 -8.88 -12.43 -9.09
C HIS A 122 -8.29 -13.58 -8.26
N ASN A 123 -7.96 -13.30 -7.00
CA ASN A 123 -7.35 -14.26 -6.08
C ASN A 123 -8.36 -14.92 -5.12
N ILE A 124 -9.67 -14.67 -5.31
CA ILE A 124 -10.75 -15.25 -4.53
C ILE A 124 -11.57 -16.20 -5.40
N LEU A 125 -11.64 -17.47 -5.00
CA LEU A 125 -12.44 -18.48 -5.66
C LEU A 125 -13.84 -18.51 -5.05
N VAL A 126 -14.85 -18.40 -5.91
CA VAL A 126 -16.27 -18.38 -5.52
C VAL A 126 -17.06 -19.44 -6.29
N ASP A 127 -18.04 -20.05 -5.63
CA ASP A 127 -19.06 -20.90 -6.24
C ASP A 127 -20.47 -20.45 -5.78
N ASP A 128 -21.51 -21.21 -6.13
CA ASP A 128 -22.90 -20.92 -5.77
C ASP A 128 -23.15 -20.85 -4.24
N SER A 129 -22.22 -21.38 -3.43
CA SER A 129 -22.29 -21.36 -1.96
C SER A 129 -21.47 -20.23 -1.32
N GLY A 130 -20.66 -19.51 -2.10
CA GLY A 130 -19.86 -18.37 -1.68
C GLY A 130 -18.36 -18.54 -1.93
N ALA A 131 -17.55 -17.76 -1.22
CA ALA A 131 -16.09 -17.84 -1.31
C ALA A 131 -15.57 -19.12 -0.63
N PHE A 132 -14.80 -19.93 -1.35
CA PHE A 132 -14.28 -21.22 -0.86
C PHE A 132 -12.76 -21.32 -0.88
N GLY A 133 -12.05 -20.36 -1.50
CA GLY A 133 -10.60 -20.40 -1.59
C GLY A 133 -9.97 -19.04 -1.82
N VAL A 134 -8.74 -18.89 -1.31
CA VAL A 134 -7.83 -17.78 -1.61
C VAL A 134 -6.57 -18.38 -2.20
N VAL A 135 -6.18 -17.93 -3.39
CA VAL A 135 -5.00 -18.39 -4.12
C VAL A 135 -3.91 -17.31 -4.11
N ASP A 136 -2.79 -17.58 -4.77
CA ASP A 136 -1.71 -16.60 -4.99
C ASP A 136 -0.95 -16.14 -3.74
N TRP A 137 -0.65 -17.11 -2.87
CA TRP A 137 0.15 -16.90 -1.64
C TRP A 137 1.66 -16.77 -1.90
N GLU A 138 2.09 -16.46 -3.12
CA GLU A 138 3.50 -16.15 -3.38
C GLU A 138 3.84 -14.74 -2.90
N CYS A 139 5.10 -14.49 -2.54
CA CYS A 139 5.58 -13.19 -2.05
C CYS A 139 4.83 -12.58 -0.83
N VAL A 140 3.99 -13.36 -0.14
CA VAL A 140 3.31 -12.89 1.09
C VAL A 140 4.29 -12.65 2.22
N SER A 141 4.07 -11.57 2.96
CA SER A 141 4.96 -11.13 4.02
C SER A 141 4.24 -10.97 5.35
N ALA A 142 5.00 -11.05 6.45
CA ALA A 142 4.51 -10.64 7.75
C ALA A 142 4.69 -9.12 7.87
N LEU A 143 3.57 -8.39 7.92
CA LEU A 143 3.58 -6.92 7.96
C LEU A 143 3.16 -6.40 9.34
N PRO A 144 3.61 -5.19 9.73
CA PRO A 144 3.14 -4.52 10.94
C PRO A 144 1.62 -4.40 10.97
N LEU A 145 1.03 -4.52 12.16
CA LEU A 145 -0.44 -4.52 12.28
C LEU A 145 -1.12 -3.27 11.71
N TRP A 146 -0.47 -2.09 11.74
CA TRP A 146 -1.05 -0.87 11.18
C TRP A 146 -1.27 -0.94 9.66
N LYS A 147 -0.45 -1.75 8.95
CA LYS A 147 -0.56 -2.01 7.51
C LYS A 147 -1.54 -3.13 7.24
N ALA A 148 -1.48 -4.20 8.04
CA ALA A 148 -2.26 -5.40 7.80
C ALA A 148 -3.72 -5.31 8.29
N CYS A 149 -4.01 -4.54 9.34
CA CYS A 149 -5.36 -4.24 9.81
C CYS A 149 -5.98 -3.13 8.95
N TYR A 150 -6.14 -3.41 7.66
CA TYR A 150 -6.74 -2.50 6.68
C TYR A 150 -7.65 -3.22 5.71
N TYR A 151 -8.28 -2.47 4.80
CA TYR A 151 -9.09 -3.07 3.74
C TYR A 151 -8.20 -3.88 2.79
N PRO A 152 -8.62 -5.08 2.37
CA PRO A 152 -8.00 -5.77 1.24
C PRO A 152 -8.21 -4.99 -0.06
N SER A 153 -7.35 -5.21 -1.05
CA SER A 153 -7.34 -4.42 -2.30
C SER A 153 -8.68 -4.45 -3.04
N PHE A 154 -9.42 -5.58 -3.01
CA PHE A 154 -10.74 -5.65 -3.63
C PHE A 154 -11.81 -4.72 -3.00
N LEU A 155 -11.56 -4.22 -1.79
CA LEU A 155 -12.40 -3.24 -1.10
C LEU A 155 -11.88 -1.81 -1.26
N GLU A 156 -10.79 -1.55 -1.97
CA GLU A 156 -10.28 -0.20 -2.20
C GLU A 156 -10.95 0.46 -3.43
N ALA A 157 -11.58 1.61 -3.21
CA ALA A 157 -12.36 2.39 -4.18
C ALA A 157 -12.78 3.74 -3.55
N PRO A 158 -13.17 4.75 -4.33
CA PRO A 158 -13.79 5.96 -3.79
C PRO A 158 -15.00 5.65 -2.88
N THR A 159 -15.20 6.48 -1.85
CA THR A 159 -16.36 6.34 -0.96
C THR A 159 -17.59 6.95 -1.62
N ARG A 160 -18.66 6.17 -1.73
CA ARG A 160 -19.95 6.64 -2.26
C ARG A 160 -21.08 6.21 -1.33
N THR A 161 -21.69 7.18 -0.64
CA THR A 161 -22.73 6.91 0.37
C THR A 161 -24.15 6.89 -0.20
N ARG A 162 -24.32 7.27 -1.46
CA ARG A 162 -25.62 7.33 -2.13
C ARG A 162 -25.59 6.44 -3.37
N GLU A 163 -26.60 5.58 -3.47
CA GLU A 163 -26.81 4.75 -4.65
C GLU A 163 -26.95 5.63 -5.90
N PRO A 164 -26.26 5.30 -7.01
CA PRO A 164 -26.40 6.05 -8.24
C PRO A 164 -27.81 5.85 -8.83
N ASP A 165 -28.48 6.95 -9.14
CA ASP A 165 -29.75 6.94 -9.86
C ASP A 165 -29.49 6.74 -11.35
N GLU A 166 -29.86 5.56 -11.86
CA GLU A 166 -29.67 5.16 -13.26
C GLU A 166 -30.17 6.21 -14.26
N ASN A 167 -31.26 6.91 -13.93
CA ASN A 167 -31.89 7.88 -14.82
C ASN A 167 -31.08 9.18 -15.01
N ARG A 168 -30.04 9.39 -14.21
CA ARG A 168 -29.14 10.55 -14.31
C ARG A 168 -27.98 10.32 -15.27
N TYR A 169 -27.82 9.10 -15.76
CA TYR A 169 -26.74 8.74 -16.67
C TYR A 169 -27.25 8.70 -18.10
N GLN A 170 -26.35 9.07 -19.02
CA GLN A 170 -26.62 8.92 -20.45
C GLN A 170 -26.79 7.43 -20.76
N ARG A 171 -27.72 7.13 -21.65
CA ARG A 171 -27.94 5.77 -22.14
C ARG A 171 -27.22 5.58 -23.47
N GLY A 172 -26.61 4.41 -23.65
CA GLY A 172 -26.07 3.95 -24.92
C GLY A 172 -27.17 3.69 -25.95
N ALA A 173 -26.75 3.40 -27.18
CA ALA A 173 -27.67 3.07 -28.27
C ALA A 173 -28.49 1.78 -28.02
N ASP A 174 -27.99 0.92 -27.13
CA ASP A 174 -28.63 -0.31 -26.63
C ASP A 174 -29.62 -0.06 -25.47
N GLY A 175 -29.72 1.18 -24.99
CA GLY A 175 -30.57 1.56 -23.86
C GLY A 175 -29.95 1.30 -22.49
N HIS A 176 -28.74 0.74 -22.41
CA HIS A 176 -28.05 0.51 -21.15
C HIS A 176 -27.40 1.81 -20.63
N PRO A 177 -27.27 1.98 -19.30
CA PRO A 177 -26.51 3.08 -18.73
C PRO A 177 -25.06 3.05 -19.19
N ALA A 178 -24.48 4.23 -19.45
CA ALA A 178 -23.07 4.36 -19.74
C ALA A 178 -22.19 3.88 -18.56
N ASP A 179 -20.96 3.49 -18.87
CA ASP A 179 -19.95 2.95 -17.93
C ASP A 179 -19.86 3.68 -16.58
N PRO A 180 -19.93 5.03 -16.50
CA PRO A 180 -19.87 5.74 -15.21
C PRO A 180 -20.99 5.33 -14.22
N TYR A 181 -22.14 4.84 -14.70
CA TYR A 181 -23.17 4.31 -13.81
C TYR A 181 -22.68 3.07 -13.06
N TRP A 182 -22.07 2.12 -13.79
CA TRP A 182 -21.60 0.85 -13.25
C TRP A 182 -20.41 1.04 -12.31
N GLU A 183 -19.49 1.95 -12.64
CA GLU A 183 -18.39 2.34 -11.76
C GLU A 183 -18.92 2.90 -10.44
N HIS A 184 -19.85 3.87 -10.51
CA HIS A 184 -20.45 4.47 -9.33
C HIS A 184 -21.31 3.48 -8.52
N LEU A 185 -21.92 2.50 -9.18
CA LEU A 185 -22.67 1.45 -8.49
C LEU A 185 -21.71 0.56 -7.70
N MET A 186 -20.60 0.16 -8.31
CA MET A 186 -19.53 -0.60 -7.64
C MET A 186 -18.95 0.17 -6.45
N GLU A 187 -18.68 1.48 -6.58
CA GLU A 187 -18.21 2.32 -5.46
C GLU A 187 -19.19 2.31 -4.27
N PHE A 188 -20.49 2.41 -4.56
CA PHE A 188 -21.54 2.37 -3.56
C PHE A 188 -21.63 1.00 -2.87
N GLU A 189 -21.63 -0.07 -3.65
CA GLU A 189 -21.65 -1.45 -3.14
C GLU A 189 -20.43 -1.76 -2.27
N LEU A 190 -19.22 -1.36 -2.71
CA LEU A 190 -17.99 -1.50 -1.94
C LEU A 190 -18.02 -0.66 -0.67
N THR A 191 -18.62 0.53 -0.71
CA THR A 191 -18.81 1.37 0.49
C THR A 191 -19.68 0.66 1.53
N ILE A 192 -20.75 -0.01 1.12
CA ILE A 192 -21.58 -0.84 2.01
C ILE A 192 -20.77 -2.03 2.52
N LEU A 193 -20.04 -2.73 1.64
CA LEU A 193 -19.30 -3.94 1.99
C LEU A 193 -18.17 -3.66 2.98
N ARG A 194 -17.49 -2.50 2.89
CA ARG A 194 -16.51 -2.05 3.89
C ARG A 194 -17.07 -2.01 5.30
N ARG A 195 -18.33 -1.58 5.45
CA ARG A 195 -18.99 -1.56 6.76
C ARG A 195 -19.14 -2.97 7.30
N VAL A 196 -19.64 -3.90 6.48
CA VAL A 196 -19.77 -5.32 6.86
C VAL A 196 -18.40 -5.91 7.22
N PHE A 197 -17.37 -5.58 6.44
CA PHE A 197 -16.00 -6.02 6.72
C PHE A 197 -15.50 -5.52 8.08
N LEU A 198 -15.67 -4.22 8.38
CA LEU A 198 -15.29 -3.67 9.68
C LEU A 198 -16.11 -4.27 10.83
N ASP A 199 -17.40 -4.52 10.65
CA ASP A 199 -18.27 -5.14 11.65
C ASP A 199 -17.82 -6.59 11.95
N GLU A 200 -17.48 -7.37 10.92
CA GLU A 200 -16.92 -8.72 11.10
C GLU A 200 -15.51 -8.70 11.71
N MET A 201 -14.67 -7.75 11.30
CA MET A 201 -13.36 -7.53 11.90
C MET A 201 -13.49 -7.23 13.40
N ALA A 202 -14.42 -6.35 13.78
CA ALA A 202 -14.73 -6.03 15.18
C ALA A 202 -15.22 -7.25 15.95
N ARG A 203 -16.07 -8.07 15.34
CA ARG A 203 -16.63 -9.28 15.97
C ARG A 203 -15.56 -10.34 16.24
N LEU A 204 -14.59 -10.48 15.34
CA LEU A 204 -13.52 -11.47 15.44
C LEU A 204 -12.38 -11.01 16.35
N GLU A 205 -11.93 -9.77 16.19
CA GLU A 205 -10.83 -9.18 16.96
C GLU A 205 -10.98 -7.65 17.04
N PRO A 206 -11.64 -7.11 18.09
CA PRO A 206 -11.88 -5.68 18.26
C PRO A 206 -10.61 -4.83 18.17
N ARG A 207 -9.47 -5.37 18.60
CA ARG A 207 -8.18 -4.65 18.58
C ARG A 207 -7.74 -4.31 17.16
N TRP A 208 -8.12 -5.10 16.15
CA TRP A 208 -7.81 -4.77 14.76
C TRP A 208 -8.52 -3.50 14.29
N VAL A 209 -9.73 -3.25 14.79
CA VAL A 209 -10.48 -2.01 14.50
C VAL A 209 -9.88 -0.81 15.24
N GLU A 210 -9.40 -1.00 16.46
CA GLU A 210 -8.65 0.04 17.19
C GLU A 210 -7.38 0.45 16.42
N ILE A 211 -6.64 -0.53 15.90
CA ILE A 211 -5.45 -0.30 15.08
C ILE A 211 -5.81 0.37 13.75
N PHE A 212 -6.86 -0.12 13.07
CA PHE A 212 -7.39 0.49 11.86
C PHE A 212 -7.66 1.99 12.07
N ASN A 213 -8.39 2.35 13.12
CA ASN A 213 -8.78 3.74 13.39
C ASN A 213 -7.60 4.63 13.81
N SER A 214 -6.62 4.08 14.52
CA SER A 214 -5.49 4.86 15.06
C SER A 214 -4.31 5.00 14.10
N SER A 215 -4.29 4.27 12.97
CA SER A 215 -3.11 4.18 12.10
C SER A 215 -3.22 4.90 10.75
N SER A 216 -4.05 5.93 10.65
CA SER A 216 -4.23 6.69 9.39
C SER A 216 -2.92 7.29 8.90
N LEU A 217 -2.17 7.96 9.79
CA LEU A 217 -0.94 8.66 9.44
C LEU A 217 0.16 7.70 8.96
N GLN A 218 0.27 6.51 9.57
CA GLN A 218 1.20 5.46 9.15
C GLN A 218 0.87 4.95 7.74
N ARG A 219 -0.41 4.75 7.43
CA ARG A 219 -0.86 4.29 6.10
C ARG A 219 -0.70 5.36 5.03
N ASP A 220 -0.89 6.64 5.38
CA ASP A 220 -0.64 7.74 4.45
C ASP A 220 0.85 7.88 4.15
N LEU A 221 1.73 7.74 5.16
CA LEU A 221 3.17 7.67 4.93
C LEU A 221 3.55 6.50 4.02
N ASP A 222 3.01 5.31 4.27
CA ASP A 222 3.23 4.13 3.43
C ASP A 222 2.78 4.36 1.97
N THR A 223 1.64 5.02 1.78
CA THR A 223 1.12 5.40 0.46
C THR A 223 2.04 6.40 -0.23
N ALA A 224 2.52 7.41 0.51
CA ALA A 224 3.46 8.40 -0.01
C ALA A 224 4.81 7.79 -0.39
N VAL A 225 5.31 6.82 0.40
CA VAL A 225 6.55 6.08 0.12
C VAL A 225 6.37 5.20 -1.13
N GLN A 226 5.25 4.49 -1.24
CA GLN A 226 4.95 3.65 -2.41
C GLN A 226 4.88 4.44 -3.71
N ASN A 227 4.45 5.71 -3.64
CA ASN A 227 4.19 6.54 -4.80
C ASN A 227 5.13 7.75 -4.88
N CYS A 228 6.29 7.71 -4.24
CA CYS A 228 7.19 8.87 -4.17
C CYS A 228 7.80 9.23 -5.54
N ASP A 229 7.80 8.29 -6.48
CA ASP A 229 8.22 8.42 -7.88
C ASP A 229 7.07 8.75 -8.84
N ASN A 230 5.81 8.65 -8.38
CA ASN A 230 4.63 8.90 -9.21
C ASN A 230 4.42 10.41 -9.44
N GLU A 231 4.65 10.87 -10.66
CA GLU A 231 4.48 12.27 -11.06
C GLU A 231 3.08 12.80 -10.75
N PHE A 232 2.04 12.00 -11.01
CA PHE A 232 0.64 12.42 -10.85
C PHE A 232 0.24 12.63 -9.39
N LEU A 233 0.96 12.02 -8.44
CA LEU A 233 0.72 12.15 -7.00
C LEU A 233 1.73 13.07 -6.30
N ALA A 234 2.74 13.56 -7.02
CA ALA A 234 3.81 14.35 -6.43
C ALA A 234 3.27 15.62 -5.73
N ARG A 235 2.26 16.27 -6.31
CA ARG A 235 1.68 17.50 -5.73
C ARG A 235 0.94 17.19 -4.43
N GLU A 236 0.10 16.16 -4.44
CA GLU A 236 -0.72 15.70 -3.32
C GLU A 236 0.17 15.20 -2.17
N ILE A 237 1.22 14.45 -2.48
CA ILE A 237 2.23 14.00 -1.51
C ILE A 237 2.93 15.21 -0.87
N ASN A 238 3.37 16.19 -1.66
CA ASN A 238 4.03 17.37 -1.13
C ASN A 238 3.08 18.21 -0.25
N ALA A 239 1.81 18.37 -0.65
CA ALA A 239 0.79 19.05 0.14
C ALA A 239 0.52 18.33 1.47
N TRP A 240 0.42 17.00 1.43
CA TRP A 240 0.27 16.18 2.63
C TRP A 240 1.48 16.29 3.57
N ILE A 241 2.71 16.26 3.03
CA ILE A 241 3.93 16.47 3.83
C ILE A 241 3.89 17.81 4.56
N ASP A 242 3.50 18.89 3.88
CA ASP A 242 3.36 20.22 4.49
C ASP A 242 2.29 20.24 5.58
N ASP A 243 1.17 19.55 5.36
CA ASP A 243 0.08 19.42 6.33
C ASP A 243 0.52 18.64 7.58
N VAL A 244 1.25 17.53 7.42
CA VAL A 244 1.83 16.76 8.54
C VAL A 244 2.87 17.55 9.30
N ALA A 245 3.71 18.33 8.61
CA ALA A 245 4.69 19.19 9.26
C ALA A 245 4.04 20.30 10.09
N ALA A 246 2.90 20.84 9.63
CA ALA A 246 2.15 21.88 10.33
C ALA A 246 1.26 21.35 11.46
N ASN A 247 0.58 20.23 11.24
CA ASN A 247 -0.54 19.75 12.06
C ASN A 247 -0.30 18.39 12.74
N GLY A 248 0.81 17.71 12.44
CA GLY A 248 1.15 16.41 13.03
C GLY A 248 0.05 15.37 12.82
N SER A 249 -0.45 14.78 13.91
CA SER A 249 -1.51 13.76 13.87
C SER A 249 -2.89 14.30 13.46
N SER A 250 -3.07 15.62 13.35
CA SER A 250 -4.32 16.25 12.91
C SER A 250 -4.31 16.63 11.43
N ALA A 251 -3.28 16.27 10.67
CA ALA A 251 -3.22 16.50 9.24
C ALA A 251 -4.35 15.77 8.49
N ARG A 252 -4.80 16.36 7.38
CA ARG A 252 -5.78 15.71 6.50
C ARG A 252 -5.13 14.48 5.85
N SER A 253 -5.93 13.46 5.59
CA SER A 253 -5.40 12.24 4.97
C SER A 253 -4.84 12.54 3.58
N LEU A 254 -3.79 11.83 3.18
CA LEU A 254 -3.27 11.90 1.81
C LEU A 254 -4.36 11.59 0.77
N ARG A 255 -5.31 10.71 1.11
CA ARG A 255 -6.44 10.35 0.25
C ARG A 255 -7.45 11.49 0.06
N ASP A 256 -7.41 12.51 0.91
CA ASP A 256 -8.33 13.65 0.93
C ASP A 256 -7.68 14.97 0.47
N GLN A 257 -6.43 14.94 -0.02
CA GLN A 257 -5.70 16.14 -0.47
C GLN A 257 -6.24 16.71 -1.78
#